data_AF-A0A940KJH0-F1
#
_entry.id   AF-A0A940KJH0-F1
#
_cell.length_a   1.000
_cell.length_b   1.000
_cell.length_c   1.000
_cell.angle_alpha   90.00
_cell.angle_beta   90.00
_cell.angle_gamma   90.00
#
_symmetry.space_group_name_H-M   'P 1'
#
loop_
_entity.id
_entity.type
_entity.pdbx_description
1 polymer ?
#
loop_
_entity_poly.entity_id
_entity_poly.type
_entity_poly.pdbx_seq_one_letter_code
_entity_poly.pdbx_strand_id
1 'polypeptide(L)'
;MPDRYNENAAGDFYVEDGVCTSCGAPQAEAPDLIGHSKNEYSHCYFKKQPETEEEIERAISAIQVSCISGLRYGGSNEKILKRLYEIGEAAQCDQKPLGNYKPLIWNNVTFRYEGPIKELSELITPKIGLDLPASFQQEIILQLLSDDSFEIIYKWRSTGSGDIFKCHSMADSMFSMELSVEDGGNEISIRGTAIRLNTILITDKKISEICWFDQDNNAYSSTELK
;
A
#
# COMPACT_ATOMS: atom_id res chain seq x y z
N MET A 1 -8.60 -25.13 -8.26
CA MET A 1 -7.30 -24.45 -8.13
C MET A 1 -6.89 -24.02 -9.51
N PRO A 2 -6.39 -22.78 -9.69
CA PRO A 2 -5.91 -22.31 -10.99
C PRO A 2 -4.74 -23.13 -11.51
N ASP A 3 -4.60 -23.16 -12.83
CA ASP A 3 -3.48 -23.82 -13.49
C ASP A 3 -2.20 -22.99 -13.27
N ARG A 4 -1.09 -23.69 -13.00
CA ARG A 4 0.19 -23.05 -12.68
C ARG A 4 1.03 -22.97 -13.94
N TYR A 5 1.65 -21.82 -14.18
CA TYR A 5 2.60 -21.70 -15.28
C TYR A 5 3.77 -22.69 -15.10
N ASN A 6 4.17 -23.34 -16.19
CA ASN A 6 5.06 -24.50 -16.17
C ASN A 6 6.50 -24.19 -15.73
N GLU A 7 6.97 -22.94 -15.90
CA GLU A 7 8.31 -22.53 -15.45
C GLU A 7 8.38 -22.18 -13.95
N ASN A 8 7.23 -22.16 -13.24
CA ASN A 8 7.27 -21.94 -11.80
C ASN A 8 8.07 -23.06 -11.10
N ALA A 9 8.97 -22.66 -10.20
CA ALA A 9 9.57 -23.55 -9.23
C ALA A 9 8.47 -24.23 -8.41
N ALA A 10 8.62 -25.52 -8.17
CA ALA A 10 7.68 -26.28 -7.35
C ALA A 10 7.61 -25.71 -5.93
N GLY A 11 6.41 -25.42 -5.44
CA GLY A 11 6.16 -24.90 -4.10
C GLY A 11 4.87 -24.10 -4.00
N ASP A 12 4.69 -23.33 -2.95
CA ASP A 12 3.40 -22.71 -2.65
C ASP A 12 3.18 -21.38 -3.37
N PHE A 13 4.24 -20.61 -3.64
CA PHE A 13 4.15 -19.37 -4.42
C PHE A 13 4.22 -19.68 -5.91
N TYR A 14 3.29 -19.14 -6.70
CA TYR A 14 3.25 -19.42 -8.13
C TYR A 14 2.61 -18.27 -8.93
N VAL A 15 2.87 -18.26 -10.23
CA VAL A 15 2.11 -17.45 -11.20
C VAL A 15 1.10 -18.34 -11.91
N GLU A 16 -0.16 -17.90 -11.94
CA GLU A 16 -1.22 -18.56 -12.71
C GLU A 16 -0.89 -18.54 -14.21
N ASP A 17 -1.23 -19.61 -14.92
CA ASP A 17 -0.97 -19.73 -16.36
C ASP A 17 -1.91 -18.84 -17.18
N GLY A 18 -1.38 -18.25 -18.25
CA GLY A 18 -2.16 -17.50 -19.24
C GLY A 18 -2.70 -16.14 -18.80
N VAL A 19 -2.44 -15.70 -17.57
CA VAL A 19 -2.90 -14.38 -17.08
C VAL A 19 -1.86 -13.28 -17.30
N CYS A 20 -0.56 -13.59 -17.19
CA CYS A 20 0.48 -12.57 -17.13
C CYS A 20 0.51 -11.63 -18.36
N THR A 21 0.64 -10.33 -18.09
CA THR A 21 0.75 -9.28 -19.12
C THR A 21 2.18 -8.72 -19.29
N SER A 22 3.18 -9.32 -18.62
CA SER A 22 4.59 -8.91 -18.70
C SER A 22 4.88 -7.45 -18.29
N CYS A 23 4.21 -6.94 -17.26
CA CYS A 23 4.42 -5.57 -16.79
C CYS A 23 5.79 -5.30 -16.14
N GLY A 24 6.48 -6.35 -15.66
CA GLY A 24 7.78 -6.22 -14.98
C GLY A 24 7.71 -5.82 -13.50
N ALA A 25 6.55 -5.38 -12.98
CA ALA A 25 6.44 -4.92 -11.59
C ALA A 25 6.80 -6.01 -10.55
N PRO A 26 6.29 -7.26 -10.64
CA PRO A 26 6.71 -8.32 -9.70
C PRO A 26 8.20 -8.65 -9.76
N GLN A 27 8.83 -8.55 -10.95
CA GLN A 27 10.26 -8.79 -11.11
C GLN A 27 11.10 -7.66 -10.50
N ALA A 28 10.65 -6.40 -10.62
CA ALA A 28 11.32 -5.27 -10.00
C ALA A 28 11.31 -5.36 -8.46
N GLU A 29 10.21 -5.86 -7.88
CA GLU A 29 10.05 -6.02 -6.44
C GLU A 29 10.87 -7.18 -5.87
N ALA A 30 10.89 -8.32 -6.57
CA ALA A 30 11.55 -9.54 -6.11
C ALA A 30 12.43 -10.16 -7.22
N PRO A 31 13.52 -9.49 -7.64
CA PRO A 31 14.30 -9.89 -8.81
C PRO A 31 15.04 -11.23 -8.64
N ASP A 32 15.25 -11.69 -7.40
CA ASP A 32 15.85 -12.98 -7.10
C ASP A 32 14.83 -14.12 -6.99
N LEU A 33 13.54 -13.82 -6.83
CA LEU A 33 12.43 -14.78 -6.75
C LEU A 33 11.66 -14.90 -8.06
N ILE A 34 11.51 -13.81 -8.79
CA ILE A 34 10.72 -13.72 -10.02
C ILE A 34 11.62 -13.68 -11.25
N GLY A 35 11.29 -14.50 -12.24
CA GLY A 35 11.85 -14.49 -13.58
C GLY A 35 10.82 -14.03 -14.60
N HIS A 36 11.30 -13.61 -15.77
CA HIS A 36 10.49 -13.44 -16.98
C HIS A 36 10.93 -14.49 -17.99
N SER A 37 9.97 -15.24 -18.52
CA SER A 37 10.23 -16.25 -19.55
C SER A 37 10.85 -15.60 -20.78
N LYS A 38 11.77 -16.32 -21.43
CA LYS A 38 12.38 -15.90 -22.70
C LYS A 38 11.56 -16.30 -23.92
N ASN A 39 10.41 -16.96 -23.70
CA ASN A 39 9.51 -17.39 -24.76
C ASN A 39 8.80 -16.18 -25.40
N GLU A 40 8.25 -16.38 -26.60
CA GLU A 40 7.64 -15.32 -27.43
C GLU A 40 6.51 -14.55 -26.72
N TYR A 41 5.83 -15.22 -25.79
CA TYR A 41 4.89 -14.63 -24.84
C TYR A 41 5.55 -14.58 -23.47
N SER A 42 6.37 -13.53 -23.25
CA SER A 42 7.02 -13.28 -21.96
C SER A 42 6.01 -13.44 -20.82
N HIS A 43 6.36 -14.23 -19.82
CA HIS A 43 5.49 -14.60 -18.70
C HIS A 43 6.29 -14.53 -17.40
N CYS A 44 5.75 -13.93 -16.35
CA CYS A 44 6.38 -13.97 -15.03
C CYS A 44 6.33 -15.39 -14.46
N TYR A 45 7.32 -15.80 -13.69
CA TYR A 45 7.28 -17.05 -12.95
C TYR A 45 8.13 -16.96 -11.69
N PHE A 46 7.81 -17.76 -10.67
CA PHE A 46 8.72 -17.94 -9.53
C PHE A 46 9.88 -18.83 -9.96
N LYS A 47 11.09 -18.30 -10.06
CA LYS A 47 12.28 -19.09 -10.44
C LYS A 47 12.89 -19.85 -9.26
N LYS A 48 12.58 -19.43 -8.03
CA LYS A 48 12.83 -20.15 -6.78
C LYS A 48 11.69 -19.84 -5.81
N GLN A 49 11.46 -20.72 -4.83
CA GLN A 49 10.57 -20.44 -3.72
C GLN A 49 11.30 -19.60 -2.66
N PRO A 50 10.60 -18.73 -1.92
CA PRO A 50 11.20 -18.04 -0.80
C PRO A 50 11.47 -19.01 0.36
N GLU A 51 12.65 -18.91 0.97
CA GLU A 51 13.10 -19.77 2.07
C GLU A 51 13.33 -18.99 3.39
N THR A 52 13.62 -17.69 3.30
CA THR A 52 13.78 -16.81 4.48
C THR A 52 12.58 -15.89 4.67
N GLU A 53 12.38 -15.35 5.88
CA GLU A 53 11.31 -14.40 6.17
C GLU A 53 11.41 -13.15 5.26
N GLU A 54 12.62 -12.68 4.96
CA GLU A 54 12.84 -11.55 4.04
C GLU A 54 12.48 -11.89 2.59
N GLU A 55 12.69 -13.13 2.17
CA GLU A 55 12.26 -13.61 0.85
C GLU A 55 10.73 -13.78 0.80
N ILE A 56 10.12 -14.26 1.87
CA ILE A 56 8.66 -14.40 1.99
C ILE A 56 8.00 -13.02 1.87
N GLU A 57 8.49 -12.02 2.60
CA GLU A 57 7.94 -10.66 2.49
C GLU A 57 8.11 -10.10 1.07
N ARG A 58 9.24 -10.32 0.39
CA ARG A 58 9.40 -9.92 -1.03
C ARG A 58 8.44 -10.66 -1.96
N ALA A 59 8.16 -11.94 -1.72
CA ALA A 59 7.18 -12.69 -2.50
C ALA A 59 5.76 -12.14 -2.30
N ILE A 60 5.41 -11.76 -1.07
CA ILE A 60 4.12 -11.12 -0.74
C ILE A 60 4.03 -9.73 -1.40
N SER A 61 5.08 -8.91 -1.32
CA SER A 61 5.13 -7.62 -2.02
C SER A 61 5.01 -7.79 -3.54
N ALA A 62 5.61 -8.83 -4.12
CA ALA A 62 5.46 -9.14 -5.54
C ALA A 62 4.01 -9.49 -5.92
N ILE A 63 3.26 -10.19 -5.06
CA ILE A 63 1.83 -10.43 -5.24
C ILE A 63 1.06 -9.11 -5.26
N GLN A 64 1.31 -8.24 -4.28
CA GLN A 64 0.63 -6.93 -4.13
C GLN A 64 0.84 -6.00 -5.34
N VAL A 65 2.02 -5.99 -5.96
CA VAL A 65 2.31 -5.13 -7.13
C VAL A 65 1.93 -5.78 -8.47
N SER A 66 1.34 -6.98 -8.45
CA SER A 66 0.93 -7.67 -9.68
C SER A 66 -0.23 -6.95 -10.35
N CYS A 67 0.05 -6.35 -11.51
CA CYS A 67 -0.88 -5.48 -12.26
C CYS A 67 -2.25 -6.08 -12.58
N ILE A 68 -2.37 -7.40 -12.57
CA ILE A 68 -3.58 -8.16 -12.90
C ILE A 68 -3.79 -9.34 -11.95
N SER A 69 -3.17 -9.30 -10.75
CA SER A 69 -3.33 -10.32 -9.70
C SER A 69 -2.97 -11.75 -10.13
N GLY A 70 -2.03 -11.91 -11.05
CA GLY A 70 -1.63 -13.24 -11.56
C GLY A 70 -0.67 -14.03 -10.66
N LEU A 71 -0.11 -13.41 -9.61
CA LEU A 71 0.73 -14.09 -8.62
C LEU A 71 -0.15 -14.56 -7.47
N ARG A 72 0.07 -15.79 -6.99
CA ARG A 72 -0.80 -16.48 -6.05
C ARG A 72 -0.03 -17.26 -5.00
N TYR A 73 -0.70 -17.53 -3.88
CA TYR A 73 -0.21 -18.40 -2.81
C TYR A 73 -1.15 -19.60 -2.63
N GLY A 74 -0.64 -20.78 -2.94
CA GLY A 74 -1.36 -22.05 -2.86
C GLY A 74 -1.21 -22.80 -1.54
N GLY A 75 -0.34 -22.32 -0.65
CA GLY A 75 0.01 -22.98 0.61
C GLY A 75 -0.98 -22.71 1.74
N SER A 76 -0.68 -23.29 2.91
CA SER A 76 -1.51 -23.20 4.11
C SER A 76 -0.78 -22.61 5.32
N ASN A 77 0.34 -21.91 5.12
CA ASN A 77 1.04 -21.27 6.23
C ASN A 77 0.21 -20.09 6.73
N GLU A 78 -0.26 -20.19 7.97
CA GLU A 78 -1.16 -19.21 8.59
C GLU A 78 -0.56 -17.81 8.65
N LYS A 79 0.76 -17.67 8.84
CA LYS A 79 1.41 -16.34 8.86
C LYS A 79 1.36 -15.66 7.50
N ILE A 80 1.58 -16.41 6.43
CA ILE A 80 1.53 -15.90 5.04
C ILE A 80 0.09 -15.55 4.68
N LEU A 81 -0.88 -16.43 5.01
CA LEU A 81 -2.30 -16.16 4.77
C LEU A 81 -2.78 -14.93 5.54
N LYS A 82 -2.41 -14.82 6.82
CA LYS A 82 -2.67 -13.63 7.64
C LYS A 82 -2.15 -12.38 6.93
N ARG A 83 -0.88 -12.37 6.54
CA ARG A 83 -0.24 -11.22 5.91
C ARG A 83 -0.94 -10.83 4.61
N LEU A 84 -1.25 -11.79 3.73
CA LEU A 84 -1.97 -11.54 2.47
C LEU A 84 -3.37 -10.96 2.70
N TYR A 85 -4.10 -11.45 3.71
CA TYR A 85 -5.41 -10.90 4.08
C TYR A 85 -5.29 -9.46 4.61
N GLU A 86 -4.31 -9.20 5.48
CA GLU A 86 -4.05 -7.88 6.05
C GLU A 86 -3.70 -6.84 4.98
N ILE A 87 -3.05 -7.23 3.88
CA ILE A 87 -2.74 -6.31 2.78
C ILE A 87 -3.83 -6.24 1.70
N GLY A 88 -4.93 -6.98 1.85
CA GLY A 88 -6.06 -7.00 0.93
C GLY A 88 -5.97 -8.00 -0.23
N GLU A 89 -4.96 -8.87 -0.24
CA GLU A 89 -4.67 -9.86 -1.30
C GLU A 89 -5.29 -11.26 -0.99
N ALA A 90 -6.45 -11.27 -0.33
CA ALA A 90 -7.14 -12.51 0.03
C ALA A 90 -7.59 -13.32 -1.21
N ALA A 91 -7.85 -12.66 -2.34
CA ALA A 91 -8.30 -13.31 -3.58
C ALA A 91 -7.19 -14.11 -4.28
N GLN A 92 -5.93 -13.85 -3.92
CA GLN A 92 -4.72 -14.46 -4.45
C GLN A 92 -4.31 -15.68 -3.59
N CYS A 93 -5.04 -15.97 -2.52
CA CYS A 93 -4.89 -17.17 -1.71
C CYS A 93 -5.80 -18.29 -2.23
N ASP A 94 -5.26 -19.50 -2.41
CA ASP A 94 -6.09 -20.67 -2.73
C ASP A 94 -6.72 -21.31 -1.49
N GLN A 95 -6.17 -21.02 -0.32
CA GLN A 95 -6.63 -21.49 0.98
C GLN A 95 -7.17 -20.34 1.82
N LYS A 96 -8.06 -20.67 2.75
CA LYS A 96 -8.53 -19.72 3.78
C LYS A 96 -7.70 -19.88 5.05
N PRO A 97 -7.36 -18.77 5.74
CA PRO A 97 -6.77 -18.84 7.07
C PRO A 97 -7.72 -19.48 8.07
N LEU A 98 -7.16 -20.01 9.16
CA LEU A 98 -7.93 -20.44 10.33
C LEU A 98 -8.49 -19.24 11.10
N GLY A 99 -7.73 -18.14 11.15
CA GLY A 99 -8.16 -16.86 11.72
C GLY A 99 -9.13 -16.09 10.83
N ASN A 100 -9.92 -15.21 11.44
CA ASN A 100 -10.76 -14.24 10.72
C ASN A 100 -9.98 -12.92 10.55
N TYR A 101 -9.04 -12.91 9.60
CA TYR A 101 -8.23 -11.73 9.30
C TYR A 101 -8.97 -10.79 8.35
N LYS A 102 -8.80 -9.49 8.56
CA LYS A 102 -9.35 -8.43 7.72
C LYS A 102 -8.22 -7.57 7.16
N PRO A 103 -8.45 -6.85 6.05
CA PRO A 103 -7.51 -5.84 5.60
C PRO A 103 -7.20 -4.84 6.72
N LEU A 104 -5.93 -4.55 6.93
CA LEU A 104 -5.47 -3.50 7.84
C LEU A 104 -5.59 -2.15 7.12
N ILE A 105 -6.32 -1.24 7.75
CA ILE A 105 -6.51 0.13 7.27
C ILE A 105 -5.79 1.06 8.25
N TRP A 106 -4.62 1.55 7.85
CA TRP A 106 -3.88 2.56 8.61
C TRP A 106 -4.46 3.95 8.32
N ASN A 107 -5.39 4.39 9.17
CA ASN A 107 -6.15 5.61 8.97
C ASN A 107 -5.69 6.75 9.88
N ASN A 108 -4.72 6.54 10.78
CA ASN A 108 -4.21 7.60 11.62
C ASN A 108 -2.69 7.53 11.71
N VAL A 109 -2.04 8.69 11.71
CA VAL A 109 -0.60 8.82 11.94
C VAL A 109 -0.32 9.97 12.88
N THR A 110 0.55 9.73 13.85
CA THR A 110 1.18 10.78 14.65
C THR A 110 2.64 10.95 14.25
N PHE A 111 3.13 12.18 14.23
CA PHE A 111 4.53 12.47 13.95
C PHE A 111 4.94 13.81 14.55
N ARG A 112 6.23 13.99 14.77
CA ARG A 112 6.84 15.28 15.13
C ARG A 112 7.18 16.05 13.86
N TYR A 113 6.92 17.35 13.83
CA TYR A 113 7.37 18.23 12.73
C TYR A 113 7.97 19.54 13.24
N GLU A 114 9.15 19.88 12.72
CA GLU A 114 9.86 21.14 13.03
C GLU A 114 9.39 22.30 12.13
N GLY A 115 8.22 22.85 12.44
CA GLY A 115 7.70 24.03 11.74
C GLY A 115 6.25 24.36 12.06
N PRO A 116 5.75 25.50 11.55
CA PRO A 116 4.34 25.84 11.67
C PRO A 116 3.47 24.93 10.82
N ILE A 117 2.22 24.71 11.23
CA ILE A 117 1.28 23.84 10.50
C ILE A 117 1.05 24.28 9.05
N LYS A 118 1.16 25.59 8.78
CA LYS A 118 1.07 26.13 7.41
C LYS A 118 2.18 25.58 6.50
N GLU A 119 3.44 25.58 6.96
CA GLU A 119 4.55 24.99 6.19
C GLU A 119 4.33 23.49 5.98
N LEU A 120 3.82 22.78 6.99
CA LEU A 120 3.48 21.36 6.87
C LEU A 120 2.41 21.12 5.78
N SER A 121 1.38 21.96 5.73
CA SER A 121 0.33 21.87 4.71
C SER A 121 0.89 22.10 3.30
N GLU A 122 1.79 23.07 3.13
CA GLU A 122 2.45 23.39 1.87
C GLU A 122 3.44 22.30 1.44
N LEU A 123 4.03 21.58 2.40
CA LEU A 123 4.90 20.43 2.15
C LEU A 123 4.12 19.20 1.65
N ILE A 124 2.99 18.89 2.29
CA ILE A 124 2.24 17.65 2.06
C ILE A 124 1.32 17.76 0.84
N THR A 125 0.57 18.86 0.72
CA THR A 125 -0.45 19.07 -0.32
C THR A 125 0.04 18.77 -1.74
N PRO A 126 1.18 19.32 -2.23
CA PRO A 126 1.63 19.05 -3.59
C PRO A 126 2.07 17.60 -3.78
N LYS A 127 2.59 16.93 -2.73
CA LYS A 127 3.14 15.58 -2.83
C LYS A 127 2.09 14.49 -2.84
N ILE A 128 0.90 14.72 -2.26
CA ILE A 128 -0.21 13.76 -2.31
C ILE A 128 -0.68 13.50 -3.75
N GLY A 129 -0.60 14.50 -4.65
CA GLY A 129 -1.12 14.40 -6.02
C GLY A 129 -0.13 13.99 -7.11
N LEU A 130 1.18 13.88 -6.81
CA LEU A 130 2.24 13.96 -7.82
C LEU A 130 2.43 12.73 -8.74
N ASP A 131 1.80 11.59 -8.48
CA ASP A 131 2.12 10.33 -9.20
C ASP A 131 1.08 9.86 -10.23
N LEU A 132 0.07 10.67 -10.60
CA LEU A 132 -0.87 10.28 -11.65
C LEU A 132 -0.66 11.09 -12.94
N PRO A 133 -0.86 10.46 -14.11
CA PRO A 133 -0.85 11.15 -15.38
C PRO A 133 -1.77 12.38 -15.36
N ALA A 134 -1.35 13.48 -15.99
CA ALA A 134 -2.15 14.71 -16.10
C ALA A 134 -3.55 14.54 -16.72
N SER A 135 -3.82 13.38 -17.33
CA SER A 135 -5.13 12.98 -17.87
C SER A 135 -6.15 12.60 -16.79
N PHE A 136 -5.73 12.36 -15.55
CA PHE A 136 -6.64 12.24 -14.41
C PHE A 136 -6.92 13.64 -13.87
N GLN A 137 -8.15 14.14 -14.05
CA GLN A 137 -8.57 15.41 -13.46
C GLN A 137 -8.56 15.27 -11.93
N GLN A 138 -7.54 15.85 -11.31
CA GLN A 138 -7.40 15.92 -9.87
C GLN A 138 -7.96 17.24 -9.36
N GLU A 139 -8.74 17.19 -8.29
CA GLU A 139 -9.08 18.37 -7.50
C GLU A 139 -8.46 18.20 -6.12
N ILE A 140 -7.60 19.14 -5.74
CA ILE A 140 -7.00 19.21 -4.41
C ILE A 140 -7.57 20.44 -3.73
N ILE A 141 -8.38 20.22 -2.69
CA ILE A 141 -8.99 21.30 -1.93
C ILE A 141 -8.27 21.35 -0.58
N LEU A 142 -7.42 22.36 -0.39
CA LEU A 142 -6.81 22.65 0.91
C LEU A 142 -7.69 23.67 1.66
N GLN A 143 -8.09 23.32 2.87
CA GLN A 143 -8.82 24.20 3.78
C GLN A 143 -8.03 24.35 5.08
N LEU A 144 -7.59 25.57 5.40
CA LEU A 144 -7.11 25.90 6.74
C LEU A 144 -8.35 26.08 7.63
N LEU A 145 -8.58 25.15 8.55
CA LEU A 145 -9.75 25.14 9.42
C LEU A 145 -9.53 26.06 10.64
N SER A 146 -8.29 26.13 11.12
CA SER A 146 -7.85 27.00 12.22
C SER A 146 -6.34 27.23 12.16
N ASP A 147 -5.78 28.00 13.09
CA ASP A 147 -4.32 28.16 13.24
C ASP A 147 -3.60 26.85 13.59
N ASP A 148 -4.35 25.84 14.06
CA ASP A 148 -3.83 24.55 14.54
C ASP A 148 -4.34 23.35 13.72
N SER A 149 -5.06 23.56 12.62
CA SER A 149 -5.59 22.44 11.82
C SER A 149 -5.83 22.78 10.35
N PHE A 150 -5.57 21.81 9.47
CA PHE A 150 -5.94 21.89 8.06
C PHE A 150 -6.58 20.58 7.57
N GLU A 151 -7.35 20.70 6.50
CA GLU A 151 -7.94 19.58 5.77
C GLU A 151 -7.50 19.63 4.31
N ILE A 152 -7.13 18.47 3.76
CA ILE A 152 -6.91 18.28 2.33
C ILE A 152 -7.95 17.28 1.86
N ILE A 153 -8.74 17.67 0.86
CA ILE A 153 -9.61 16.74 0.13
C ILE A 153 -8.97 16.47 -1.21
N TYR A 154 -8.64 15.21 -1.46
CA TYR A 154 -8.02 14.74 -2.70
C TYR A 154 -9.02 13.95 -3.53
N LYS A 155 -9.42 14.48 -4.70
CA LYS A 155 -10.41 13.85 -5.58
C LYS A 155 -9.77 13.37 -6.88
N TRP A 156 -10.10 12.13 -7.26
CA TRP A 156 -9.63 11.48 -8.48
C TRP A 156 -10.43 11.87 -9.73
N ARG A 157 -11.66 12.39 -9.54
CA ARG A 157 -12.59 12.93 -10.56
C ARG A 157 -13.49 13.99 -9.94
N SER A 158 -13.97 14.95 -10.74
CA SER A 158 -14.87 16.04 -10.30
C SER A 158 -16.22 15.59 -9.71
N THR A 159 -16.60 14.31 -9.88
CA THR A 159 -17.87 13.74 -9.38
C THR A 159 -17.68 12.47 -8.53
N GLY A 160 -16.44 12.10 -8.21
CA GLY A 160 -16.12 10.87 -7.48
C GLY A 160 -15.85 11.07 -5.99
N SER A 161 -15.75 9.96 -5.26
CA SER A 161 -15.25 9.93 -3.88
C SER A 161 -13.77 10.31 -3.82
N GLY A 162 -13.41 11.23 -2.94
CA GLY A 162 -12.04 11.57 -2.60
C GLY A 162 -11.54 10.93 -1.30
N ASP A 163 -10.22 10.95 -1.13
CA ASP A 163 -9.59 10.69 0.16
C ASP A 163 -9.45 12.04 0.90
N ILE A 164 -9.73 12.03 2.21
CA ILE A 164 -9.71 13.20 3.07
C ILE A 164 -8.57 13.02 4.07
N PHE A 165 -7.75 14.07 4.22
CA PHE A 165 -6.67 14.15 5.18
C PHE A 165 -6.99 15.28 6.14
N LYS A 166 -7.15 14.98 7.43
CA LYS A 166 -7.36 15.98 8.47
C LYS A 166 -6.15 16.02 9.38
N CYS A 167 -5.46 17.14 9.41
CA CYS A 167 -4.28 17.35 10.22
C CYS A 167 -4.57 18.28 11.39
N HIS A 168 -4.11 17.89 12.57
CA HIS A 168 -4.22 18.68 13.79
C HIS A 168 -2.84 18.81 14.44
N SER A 169 -2.49 20.04 14.82
CA SER A 169 -1.39 20.34 15.72
C SER A 169 -1.73 19.87 17.13
N MET A 170 -0.74 19.31 17.81
CA MET A 170 -0.81 18.85 19.20
C MET A 170 0.28 19.58 20.02
N ALA A 171 0.36 19.27 21.32
CA ALA A 171 1.44 19.79 22.15
C ALA A 171 2.82 19.34 21.66
N ASP A 172 3.86 20.11 21.99
CA ASP A 172 5.26 19.74 21.75
C ASP A 172 5.60 19.45 20.27
N SER A 173 5.04 20.21 19.33
CA SER A 173 5.29 20.05 17.89
C SER A 173 4.90 18.67 17.34
N MET A 174 4.01 17.97 18.03
CA MET A 174 3.39 16.75 17.54
C MET A 174 2.20 17.10 16.65
N PHE A 175 1.97 16.27 15.65
CA PHE A 175 0.85 16.38 14.73
C PHE A 175 0.16 15.04 14.63
N SER A 176 -1.16 15.06 14.48
CA SER A 176 -1.97 13.90 14.17
C SER A 176 -2.62 14.14 12.80
N MET A 177 -2.56 13.13 11.94
CA MET A 177 -3.27 13.14 10.67
C MET A 177 -4.21 11.95 10.57
N GLU A 178 -5.48 12.22 10.29
CA GLU A 178 -6.50 11.22 10.06
C GLU A 178 -6.81 11.14 8.56
N LEU A 179 -6.89 9.91 8.06
CA LEU A 179 -7.28 9.56 6.71
C LEU A 179 -8.70 9.00 6.72
N SER A 180 -9.54 9.51 5.83
CA SER A 180 -10.89 8.98 5.61
C SER A 180 -11.24 9.09 4.13
N VAL A 181 -12.41 8.58 3.76
CA VAL A 181 -12.95 8.70 2.39
C VAL A 181 -14.25 9.50 2.43
N GLU A 182 -14.54 10.23 1.35
CA GLU A 182 -15.86 10.83 1.15
C GLU A 182 -16.96 9.76 1.09
N ASP A 183 -18.21 10.15 1.36
CA ASP A 183 -19.37 9.25 1.32
C ASP A 183 -19.42 8.44 0.01
N GLY A 184 -19.51 7.11 0.15
CA GLY A 184 -19.50 6.17 -0.97
C GLY A 184 -18.10 5.80 -1.50
N GLY A 185 -17.04 6.31 -0.87
CA GLY A 185 -15.67 5.88 -1.12
C GLY A 185 -15.36 4.47 -0.63
N ASN A 186 -14.29 3.89 -1.15
CA ASN A 186 -13.85 2.55 -0.77
C ASN A 186 -12.71 2.67 0.24
N GLU A 187 -12.91 2.21 1.48
CA GLU A 187 -11.90 2.27 2.55
C GLU A 187 -10.55 1.64 2.17
N ILE A 188 -10.51 0.69 1.23
CA ILE A 188 -9.26 0.11 0.74
C ILE A 188 -8.36 1.18 0.09
N SER A 189 -8.90 2.28 -0.44
CA SER A 189 -8.10 3.41 -0.95
C SER A 189 -7.22 4.04 0.13
N ILE A 190 -7.70 4.05 1.38
CA ILE A 190 -6.95 4.60 2.53
C ILE A 190 -5.60 3.91 2.66
N ARG A 191 -5.51 2.60 2.42
CA ARG A 191 -4.23 1.87 2.51
C ARG A 191 -3.19 2.42 1.53
N GLY A 192 -3.57 2.56 0.26
CA GLY A 192 -2.67 3.13 -0.77
C GLY A 192 -2.27 4.57 -0.43
N THR A 193 -3.22 5.34 0.08
CA THR A 193 -3.02 6.72 0.50
C THR A 193 -2.12 6.83 1.75
N ALA A 194 -2.24 5.92 2.70
CA ALA A 194 -1.39 5.83 3.89
C ALA A 194 0.07 5.53 3.50
N ILE A 195 0.30 4.59 2.58
CA ILE A 195 1.65 4.27 2.08
C ILE A 195 2.29 5.49 1.38
N ARG A 196 1.51 6.22 0.57
CA ARG A 196 1.97 7.46 -0.07
C ARG A 196 2.31 8.54 0.95
N LEU A 197 1.41 8.80 1.91
CA LEU A 197 1.65 9.76 2.98
C LEU A 197 2.90 9.35 3.77
N ASN A 198 3.04 8.08 4.13
CA ASN A 198 4.22 7.57 4.82
C ASN A 198 5.51 7.86 4.04
N THR A 199 5.50 7.68 2.72
CA THR A 199 6.64 8.00 1.85
C THR A 199 7.01 9.48 1.91
N ILE A 200 6.00 10.37 1.94
CA ILE A 200 6.19 11.81 2.11
C ILE A 200 6.80 12.13 3.49
N LEU A 201 6.27 11.51 4.55
CA LEU A 201 6.70 11.74 5.92
C LEU A 201 8.14 11.27 6.16
N ILE A 202 8.51 10.06 5.71
CA ILE A 202 9.85 9.49 5.96
C ILE A 202 10.96 10.17 5.14
N THR A 203 10.62 10.88 4.07
CA THR A 203 11.60 11.54 3.19
C THR A 203 11.95 12.96 3.64
N ASP A 204 11.13 13.58 4.49
CA ASP A 204 11.39 14.93 4.99
C ASP A 204 12.21 14.92 6.28
N LYS A 205 13.30 15.69 6.31
CA LYS A 205 14.22 15.73 7.44
C LYS A 205 13.67 16.44 8.67
N LYS A 206 12.63 17.27 8.51
CA LYS A 206 11.95 17.95 9.62
C LYS A 206 10.93 17.05 10.33
N ILE A 207 10.66 15.86 9.80
CA ILE A 207 9.67 14.92 10.32
C ILE A 207 10.37 13.78 11.06
N SER A 208 9.88 13.44 12.24
CA SER A 208 10.39 12.32 13.05
C SER A 208 9.27 11.70 13.89
N GLU A 209 9.59 10.67 14.68
CA GLU A 209 8.64 10.02 15.61
C GLU A 209 7.33 9.56 14.92
N ILE A 210 7.42 9.07 13.68
CA ILE A 210 6.26 8.63 12.90
C ILE A 210 5.71 7.33 13.48
N CYS A 211 4.45 7.33 13.87
CA CYS A 211 3.71 6.18 14.38
C CYS A 211 2.34 6.12 13.72
N TRP A 212 2.03 5.01 13.06
CA TRP A 212 0.76 4.75 12.41
C TRP A 212 -0.16 3.94 13.30
N PHE A 213 -1.46 4.13 13.13
CA PHE A 213 -2.49 3.38 13.83
C PHE A 213 -3.53 2.85 12.84
N ASP A 214 -4.01 1.65 13.12
CA ASP A 214 -5.18 1.09 12.43
C ASP A 214 -6.50 1.52 13.10
N GLN A 215 -7.63 1.07 12.54
CA GLN A 215 -8.97 1.34 13.06
C GLN A 215 -9.21 0.80 14.49
N ASP A 216 -8.40 -0.16 14.94
CA ASP A 216 -8.46 -0.77 16.27
C ASP A 216 -7.43 -0.13 17.24
N ASN A 217 -6.75 0.95 16.83
CA ASN A 217 -5.68 1.65 17.55
C ASN A 217 -4.42 0.81 17.83
N ASN A 218 -4.16 -0.24 17.04
CA ASN A 218 -2.87 -0.92 17.09
C ASN A 218 -1.80 -0.03 16.46
N ALA A 219 -0.62 0.06 17.10
CA ALA A 219 0.46 0.93 16.67
C ALA A 219 1.45 0.22 15.73
N TYR A 220 1.90 0.93 14.71
CA TYR A 220 2.83 0.47 13.68
C TYR A 220 3.91 1.51 13.41
N SER A 221 5.14 1.05 13.19
CA SER A 221 6.24 1.90 12.74
C SER A 221 6.09 2.27 11.26
N SER A 222 6.72 3.37 10.85
CA SER A 222 6.77 3.79 9.45
C SER A 222 7.41 2.77 8.51
N THR A 223 8.22 1.83 9.03
CA THR A 223 8.87 0.79 8.23
C THR A 223 7.98 -0.41 7.92
N GLU A 224 6.85 -0.54 8.61
CA GLU A 224 5.88 -1.64 8.43
C GLU A 224 4.86 -1.35 7.33
N LEU A 225 4.71 -0.09 6.93
CA LEU A 225 3.86 0.32 5.82
C LEU A 225 4.59 0.10 4.48
N LYS A 226 4.34 -1.07 3.89
CA LYS A 226 4.74 -1.47 2.52
C LYS A 226 3.51 -2.02 1.79
#